data_AF-A0A2P4PUX2-F1
#
_entry.id   AF-A0A2P4PUX2-F1
#
_cell.length_a   1.000
_cell.length_b   1.000
_cell.length_c   1.000
_cell.angle_alpha   90.00
_cell.angle_beta   90.00
_cell.angle_gamma   90.00
#
_symmetry.space_group_name_H-M   'P 1'
#
loop_
_entity.id
_entity.type
_entity.pdbx_description
1 polymer ?
#
loop_
_entity_poly.entity_id
_entity_poly.type
_entity_poly.pdbx_seq_one_letter_code
_entity_poly.pdbx_strand_id
1 'polypeptide(L)'
;MQIVYYFKRNFLSICKMFFKKKPLEIHNILEYLKNNFTNWTSRNEKIDNFIQEMQLNINNENDVVFEWIPYKQFNKIKEIGKNDSITVYSSIWKDGPLCKMNMLSGYYARDPNINVALKYLHNSQDSVDFLINEAKKYSTKIFDRAICDIYGISQNPKTNNYILVLAWASGSEKIDKFIQEMRLKIKWIPYNQLHYIKEADKNDLITLYSAIWKAGPLYKRYGLSNYTRNPCKEVALKCLHNSQESIDSLINKAKKYLTIHNAFQVLYGISQNPDTGDYILILNQTSGNVKIDDFIQEKQLEINDYDDIVFEWVPYNQFNKIEKTGKNGPVTAYSAIWKDDLLHYQYYGYTRHSNNKIALKCFHNSQKSIDSLINEANKYQTKHKAFQVLYGISQNPFTGDYILILNLMSGNEKIDDFILERQLKISNYDDIVLEWIPYNQFNEIKETGKNNLIKVYSATWKDGPLYKKNRQSNYTRNSNKEVALKCLHNSQVFIDSLINKVRNFFKYLNTFFN
;
A
#
# COMPACT_ATOMS: atom_id res chain seq x y z
N MET A 1 -24.29 -7.65 -11.29
CA MET A 1 -23.70 -6.90 -12.43
C MET A 1 -24.48 -5.62 -12.80
N GLN A 2 -25.81 -5.57 -12.67
CA GLN A 2 -26.63 -4.35 -12.92
C GLN A 2 -26.45 -3.21 -11.89
N ILE A 3 -26.09 -3.52 -10.63
CA ILE A 3 -25.92 -2.51 -9.58
C ILE A 3 -24.69 -1.62 -9.82
N VAL A 4 -23.57 -2.19 -10.31
CA VAL A 4 -22.32 -1.45 -10.58
C VAL A 4 -22.49 -0.38 -11.68
N TYR A 5 -23.37 -0.61 -12.66
CA TYR A 5 -23.65 0.34 -13.73
C TYR A 5 -24.59 1.47 -13.29
N TYR A 6 -25.56 1.17 -12.40
CA TYR A 6 -26.46 2.17 -11.82
C TYR A 6 -25.71 3.15 -10.89
N PHE A 7 -24.71 2.67 -10.16
CA PHE A 7 -23.87 3.48 -9.28
C PHE A 7 -23.03 4.52 -10.04
N LYS A 8 -22.44 4.17 -11.19
CA LYS A 8 -21.56 5.07 -11.96
C LYS A 8 -22.28 6.32 -12.50
N ARG A 9 -23.59 6.22 -12.76
CA ARG A 9 -24.40 7.28 -13.40
C ARG A 9 -24.93 8.31 -12.41
N ASN A 10 -25.27 7.91 -11.18
CA ASN A 10 -25.69 8.83 -10.11
C ASN A 10 -24.52 9.46 -9.34
N PHE A 11 -23.33 8.86 -9.40
CA PHE A 11 -22.12 9.28 -8.70
C PHE A 11 -21.57 10.64 -9.16
N LEU A 12 -21.64 10.95 -10.46
CA LEU A 12 -21.19 12.24 -10.99
C LEU A 12 -22.11 13.41 -10.60
N SER A 13 -23.38 13.12 -10.30
CA SER A 13 -24.40 14.12 -9.99
C SER A 13 -24.29 14.63 -8.55
N ILE A 14 -23.90 13.76 -7.61
CA ILE A 14 -23.70 14.12 -6.20
C ILE A 14 -22.44 14.98 -6.02
N CYS A 15 -21.37 14.72 -6.79
CA CYS A 15 -20.13 15.50 -6.72
C CYS A 15 -20.27 16.94 -7.26
N LYS A 16 -21.24 17.22 -8.12
CA LYS A 16 -21.46 18.55 -8.70
C LYS A 16 -22.23 19.52 -7.79
N MET A 17 -22.83 19.05 -6.70
CA MET A 17 -23.68 19.89 -5.82
C MET A 17 -22.93 20.75 -4.79
N PHE A 18 -21.60 20.63 -4.64
CA PHE A 18 -20.89 21.20 -3.49
C PHE A 18 -20.25 22.60 -3.67
N PHE A 19 -20.27 23.23 -4.84
CA PHE A 19 -19.54 24.49 -5.04
C PHE A 19 -20.38 25.59 -5.70
N LYS A 20 -21.11 26.37 -4.90
CA LYS A 20 -21.62 27.69 -5.31
C LYS A 20 -21.65 28.66 -4.12
N LYS A 21 -20.61 29.52 -4.00
CA LYS A 21 -20.72 30.87 -3.44
C LYS A 21 -19.56 31.75 -3.92
N LYS A 22 -19.85 33.04 -4.09
CA LYS A 22 -18.95 34.05 -4.65
C LYS A 22 -17.87 34.42 -3.61
N PRO A 23 -16.57 34.39 -3.96
CA PRO A 23 -15.48 34.62 -3.01
C PRO A 23 -15.30 36.09 -2.66
N LEU A 24 -14.71 36.33 -1.48
CA LEU A 24 -14.15 37.62 -1.08
C LEU A 24 -12.77 37.75 -1.75
N GLU A 25 -12.48 38.85 -2.44
CA GLU A 25 -11.25 38.98 -3.25
C GLU A 25 -10.15 39.75 -2.50
N ILE A 26 -9.25 39.02 -1.81
CA ILE A 26 -8.10 39.63 -1.10
C ILE A 26 -6.84 39.48 -1.94
N HIS A 27 -6.22 40.58 -2.35
CA HIS A 27 -5.02 40.62 -3.21
C HIS A 27 -3.69 40.59 -2.44
N ASN A 28 -3.67 41.06 -1.19
CA ASN A 28 -2.49 41.09 -0.33
C ASN A 28 -2.84 40.60 1.08
N ILE A 29 -2.50 39.36 1.39
CA ILE A 29 -2.86 38.73 2.68
C ILE A 29 -2.19 39.42 3.86
N LEU A 30 -0.94 39.87 3.72
CA LEU A 30 -0.22 40.51 4.82
C LEU A 30 -0.84 41.86 5.18
N GLU A 31 -1.28 42.63 4.17
CA GLU A 31 -1.99 43.90 4.36
C GLU A 31 -3.40 43.69 4.92
N TYR A 32 -4.11 42.67 4.43
CA TYR A 32 -5.41 42.27 4.98
C TYR A 32 -5.31 41.86 6.46
N LEU A 33 -4.30 41.06 6.82
CA LEU A 33 -4.07 40.67 8.21
C LEU A 33 -3.72 41.89 9.06
N LYS A 34 -2.80 42.75 8.58
CA LYS A 34 -2.44 44.03 9.21
C LYS A 34 -3.64 44.92 9.52
N ASN A 35 -4.57 45.06 8.58
CA ASN A 35 -5.73 45.94 8.71
C ASN A 35 -6.84 45.34 9.59
N ASN A 36 -6.91 44.01 9.75
CA ASN A 36 -7.95 43.36 10.54
C ASN A 36 -7.56 43.04 11.99
N PHE A 37 -6.30 43.27 12.39
CA PHE A 37 -5.83 43.03 13.77
C PHE A 37 -6.64 43.79 14.83
N THR A 38 -7.11 45.01 14.51
CA THR A 38 -7.86 45.84 15.44
C THR A 38 -9.26 45.30 15.76
N ASN A 39 -9.77 44.37 14.96
CA ASN A 39 -11.15 43.91 15.04
C ASN A 39 -11.34 42.61 15.86
N TRP A 40 -10.29 41.81 16.10
CA TRP A 40 -10.39 40.47 16.71
C TRP A 40 -9.30 40.16 17.75
N THR A 41 -9.22 40.95 18.83
CA THR A 41 -8.25 40.69 19.91
C THR A 41 -8.73 39.57 20.84
N SER A 42 -7.81 38.70 21.26
CA SER A 42 -8.06 37.65 22.27
C SER A 42 -8.26 38.21 23.68
N ARG A 43 -8.01 39.52 23.86
CA ARG A 43 -7.89 40.21 25.16
C ARG A 43 -6.72 39.69 26.00
N ASN A 44 -5.77 38.97 25.38
CA ASN A 44 -4.54 38.52 25.99
C ASN A 44 -3.36 38.88 25.09
N GLU A 45 -2.54 39.83 25.53
CA GLU A 45 -1.43 40.38 24.73
C GLU A 45 -0.43 39.30 24.29
N LYS A 46 -0.11 38.32 25.15
CA LYS A 46 0.81 37.22 24.80
C LYS A 46 0.26 36.36 23.64
N ILE A 47 -1.04 36.05 23.67
CA ILE A 47 -1.70 35.28 22.60
C ILE A 47 -1.77 36.10 21.31
N ASP A 48 -2.14 37.38 21.40
CA ASP A 48 -2.21 38.27 20.26
C ASP A 48 -0.83 38.42 19.59
N ASN A 49 0.24 38.54 20.37
CA ASN A 49 1.62 38.57 19.88
C ASN A 49 2.02 37.24 19.22
N PHE A 50 1.65 36.10 19.79
CA PHE A 50 1.94 34.79 19.20
C PHE A 50 1.19 34.57 17.86
N ILE A 51 -0.08 34.99 17.77
CA ILE A 51 -0.83 34.94 16.51
C ILE A 51 -0.13 35.78 15.44
N GLN A 52 0.33 36.98 15.79
CA GLN A 52 1.09 37.83 14.87
C GLN A 52 2.40 37.18 14.43
N GLU A 53 3.16 36.61 15.36
CA GLU A 53 4.39 35.86 15.06
C GLU A 53 4.12 34.74 14.04
N MET A 54 3.05 33.97 14.24
CA MET A 54 2.65 32.88 13.35
C MET A 54 2.23 33.38 11.96
N GLN A 55 1.49 34.49 11.89
CA GLN A 55 1.05 35.08 10.63
C GLN A 55 2.19 35.75 9.83
N LEU A 56 3.17 36.36 10.51
CA LEU A 56 4.37 36.92 9.87
C LEU A 56 5.29 35.85 9.28
N ASN A 57 5.18 34.62 9.77
CA ASN A 57 5.93 33.47 9.28
C ASN A 57 5.29 32.78 8.04
N ILE A 58 4.19 33.31 7.52
CA ILE A 58 3.54 32.82 6.28
C ILE A 58 4.45 33.17 5.10
N ASN A 59 5.17 32.16 4.60
CA ASN A 59 6.19 32.31 3.57
C ASN A 59 5.80 31.59 2.27
N ASN A 60 4.78 30.72 2.31
CA ASN A 60 4.35 29.91 1.17
C ASN A 60 2.86 30.06 0.87
N GLU A 61 2.50 29.83 -0.38
CA GLU A 61 1.15 29.99 -0.92
C GLU A 61 0.15 28.94 -0.40
N ASN A 62 0.64 27.88 0.25
CA ASN A 62 -0.16 26.81 0.85
C ASN A 62 -0.21 26.90 2.38
N ASP A 63 0.41 27.92 2.98
CA ASP A 63 0.44 28.08 4.42
C ASP A 63 -0.97 28.46 4.92
N VAL A 64 -1.39 27.80 5.99
CA VAL A 64 -2.66 28.10 6.66
C VAL A 64 -2.49 29.38 7.47
N VAL A 65 -3.45 30.28 7.35
CA VAL A 65 -3.49 31.49 8.19
C VAL A 65 -3.87 31.09 9.61
N PHE A 66 -2.98 31.35 10.57
CA PHE A 66 -3.25 31.13 11.99
C PHE A 66 -4.11 32.28 12.55
N GLU A 67 -5.26 32.00 13.15
CA GLU A 67 -6.25 33.02 13.51
C GLU A 67 -6.69 32.95 14.98
N TRP A 68 -7.14 34.09 15.53
CA TRP A 68 -8.07 34.06 16.66
C TRP A 68 -9.47 33.73 16.14
N ILE A 69 -10.08 32.67 16.65
CA ILE A 69 -11.37 32.18 16.15
C ILE A 69 -12.42 32.35 17.25
N PRO A 70 -13.43 33.21 17.05
CA PRO A 70 -14.49 33.40 18.05
C PRO A 70 -15.27 32.09 18.28
N TYR A 71 -15.45 31.69 19.54
CA TYR A 71 -16.09 30.41 19.89
C TYR A 71 -17.47 30.18 19.24
N LYS A 72 -18.24 31.25 19.00
CA LYS A 72 -19.55 31.21 18.31
C LYS A 72 -19.50 30.67 16.86
N GLN A 73 -18.30 30.55 16.30
CA GLN A 73 -18.03 30.00 14.97
C GLN A 73 -18.13 28.48 14.92
N PHE A 74 -18.08 27.80 16.07
CA PHE A 74 -18.13 26.35 16.14
C PHE A 74 -19.56 25.86 16.35
N ASN A 75 -19.95 24.89 15.52
CA ASN A 75 -21.24 24.20 15.58
C ASN A 75 -21.04 22.70 15.80
N LYS A 76 -22.08 22.02 16.28
CA LYS A 76 -22.11 20.54 16.44
C LYS A 76 -20.89 20.01 17.20
N ILE A 77 -20.56 20.67 18.32
CA ILE A 77 -19.42 20.29 19.17
C ILE A 77 -19.74 18.93 19.81
N LYS A 78 -18.92 17.91 19.53
CA LYS A 78 -19.04 16.55 20.05
C LYS A 78 -17.69 16.10 20.60
N GLU A 79 -17.66 15.62 21.84
CA GLU A 79 -16.45 15.05 22.45
C GLU A 79 -16.01 13.80 21.67
N ILE A 80 -14.71 13.71 21.36
CA ILE A 80 -14.12 12.56 20.64
C ILE A 80 -12.96 11.91 21.40
N GLY A 81 -12.46 12.52 22.46
CA GLY A 81 -11.43 11.92 23.31
C GLY A 81 -11.16 12.76 24.53
N LYS A 82 -10.92 12.10 25.67
CA LYS A 82 -10.62 12.74 26.94
C LYS A 82 -9.57 11.95 27.70
N ASN A 83 -8.61 12.67 28.27
CA ASN A 83 -7.68 12.16 29.27
C ASN A 83 -7.57 13.17 30.42
N ASP A 84 -6.68 12.89 31.38
CA ASP A 84 -6.55 13.70 32.61
C ASP A 84 -6.13 15.15 32.35
N SER A 85 -5.45 15.43 31.23
CA SER A 85 -4.89 16.75 30.92
C SER A 85 -5.58 17.46 29.74
N ILE A 86 -6.30 16.73 28.89
CA ILE A 86 -6.75 17.17 27.58
C ILE A 86 -8.15 16.62 27.29
N THR A 87 -9.00 17.44 26.67
CA THR A 87 -10.23 16.97 26.03
C THR A 87 -10.30 17.47 24.60
N VAL A 88 -10.59 16.57 23.67
CA VAL A 88 -10.69 16.87 22.25
C VAL A 88 -12.15 16.74 21.83
N TYR A 89 -12.66 17.77 21.17
CA TYR A 89 -13.98 17.78 20.55
C TYR A 89 -13.85 17.88 19.04
N SER A 90 -14.72 17.22 18.30
CA SER A 90 -14.98 17.53 16.90
C SER A 90 -16.00 18.65 16.78
N SER A 91 -15.86 19.54 15.80
CA SER A 91 -16.85 20.58 15.51
C SER A 91 -16.82 21.00 14.04
N ILE A 92 -17.85 21.71 13.61
CA ILE A 92 -17.90 22.39 12.31
C ILE A 92 -17.54 23.86 12.50
N TRP A 93 -16.51 24.34 11.82
CA TRP A 93 -16.18 25.77 11.76
C TRP A 93 -16.98 26.43 10.62
N LYS A 94 -17.95 27.29 10.96
CA LYS A 94 -18.87 27.94 10.00
C LYS A 94 -18.13 28.71 8.91
N ASP A 95 -17.31 29.67 9.31
CA ASP A 95 -16.57 30.52 8.38
C ASP A 95 -15.39 29.78 7.76
N GLY A 96 -14.77 28.88 8.51
CA GLY A 96 -13.63 28.09 8.06
C GLY A 96 -12.35 28.90 7.86
N PRO A 97 -11.25 28.22 7.48
CA PRO A 97 -9.94 28.83 7.33
C PRO A 97 -9.89 29.72 6.10
N LEU A 98 -9.05 30.74 6.17
CA LEU A 98 -8.71 31.54 5.01
C LEU A 98 -7.65 30.81 4.16
N CYS A 99 -7.99 30.47 2.93
CA CYS A 99 -7.15 29.70 2.01
C CYS A 99 -6.99 30.41 0.67
N LYS A 100 -5.84 30.24 0.01
CA LYS A 100 -5.61 30.76 -1.35
C LYS A 100 -6.40 29.92 -2.37
N MET A 101 -7.21 30.54 -3.23
CA MET A 101 -8.10 29.82 -4.17
C MET A 101 -7.35 29.15 -5.34
N ASN A 102 -6.28 29.76 -5.86
CA ASN A 102 -5.38 29.13 -6.83
C ASN A 102 -3.99 29.84 -6.86
N MET A 103 -2.96 29.19 -7.43
CA MET A 103 -1.62 29.78 -7.56
C MET A 103 -1.57 31.03 -8.45
N LEU A 104 -2.37 31.08 -9.51
CA LEU A 104 -2.27 32.08 -10.57
C LEU A 104 -2.95 33.43 -10.28
N SER A 105 -3.90 33.44 -9.35
CA SER A 105 -4.82 34.57 -9.16
C SER A 105 -4.56 35.39 -7.90
N GLY A 106 -3.77 34.87 -6.95
CA GLY A 106 -3.43 35.59 -5.72
C GLY A 106 -4.56 35.72 -4.69
N TYR A 107 -5.80 35.37 -5.03
CA TYR A 107 -6.98 35.57 -4.17
C TYR A 107 -7.05 34.59 -2.99
N TYR A 108 -7.46 35.11 -1.83
CA TYR A 108 -7.80 34.32 -0.64
C TYR A 108 -9.32 34.26 -0.43
N ALA A 109 -9.85 33.08 -0.13
CA ALA A 109 -11.24 32.87 0.23
C ALA A 109 -11.35 31.96 1.47
N ARG A 110 -12.46 32.12 2.20
CA ARG A 110 -12.83 31.25 3.32
C ARG A 110 -13.30 29.90 2.77
N ASP A 111 -12.90 28.80 3.41
CA ASP A 111 -13.43 27.45 3.14
C ASP A 111 -14.47 27.06 4.22
N PRO A 112 -15.75 27.44 4.07
CA PRO A 112 -16.72 27.36 5.14
C PRO A 112 -17.17 25.93 5.44
N ASN A 113 -17.63 25.72 6.67
CA ASN A 113 -18.20 24.47 7.18
C ASN A 113 -17.23 23.28 7.15
N ILE A 114 -15.94 23.52 7.34
CA ILE A 114 -14.98 22.44 7.52
C ILE A 114 -15.10 21.81 8.90
N ASN A 115 -14.72 20.53 9.00
CA ASN A 115 -14.58 19.85 10.28
C ASN A 115 -13.23 20.23 10.90
N VAL A 116 -13.23 20.56 12.18
CA VAL A 116 -12.05 20.88 12.97
C VAL A 116 -12.06 20.13 14.30
N ALA A 117 -10.88 19.93 14.88
CA ALA A 117 -10.73 19.44 16.23
C ALA A 117 -10.46 20.60 17.20
N LEU A 118 -11.19 20.65 18.30
CA LEU A 118 -11.05 21.60 19.39
C LEU A 118 -10.35 20.91 20.56
N LYS A 119 -9.08 21.22 20.77
CA LYS A 119 -8.27 20.62 21.84
C LYS A 119 -8.25 21.56 23.05
N TYR A 120 -8.94 21.16 24.11
CA TYR A 120 -8.96 21.82 25.41
C TYR A 120 -7.80 21.30 26.27
N LEU A 121 -7.09 22.21 26.92
CA LEU A 121 -6.00 21.91 27.84
C LEU A 121 -6.46 22.27 29.27
N HIS A 122 -6.44 21.32 30.20
CA HIS A 122 -7.06 21.45 31.52
C HIS A 122 -6.12 21.91 32.65
N ASN A 123 -4.97 22.51 32.34
CA ASN A 123 -3.94 22.81 33.35
C ASN A 123 -4.01 24.25 33.90
N SER A 124 -3.91 24.41 35.24
CA SER A 124 -4.34 25.60 35.98
C SER A 124 -3.26 26.63 36.36
N GLN A 125 -1.96 26.38 36.14
CA GLN A 125 -0.92 27.20 36.80
C GLN A 125 -0.19 28.20 35.88
N ASP A 126 -0.06 27.94 34.58
CA ASP A 126 0.49 28.87 33.57
C ASP A 126 -0.09 28.56 32.18
N SER A 127 -1.38 28.84 32.00
CA SER A 127 -2.19 28.33 30.90
C SER A 127 -1.79 28.86 29.51
N VAL A 128 -1.20 30.05 29.41
CA VAL A 128 -0.90 30.71 28.13
C VAL A 128 0.42 30.25 27.52
N ASP A 129 1.49 30.19 28.31
CA ASP A 129 2.81 29.78 27.79
C ASP A 129 2.79 28.28 27.42
N PHE A 130 2.07 27.46 28.20
CA PHE A 130 1.81 26.06 27.85
C PHE A 130 1.01 25.92 26.55
N LEU A 131 -0.06 26.70 26.38
CA LEU A 131 -0.86 26.72 25.14
C LEU A 131 -0.02 27.08 23.92
N ILE A 132 0.84 28.11 24.03
CA ILE A 132 1.72 28.56 22.94
C ILE A 132 2.73 27.45 22.60
N ASN A 133 3.38 26.86 23.59
CA ASN A 133 4.32 25.77 23.39
C ASN A 133 3.65 24.55 22.74
N GLU A 134 2.42 24.25 23.14
CA GLU A 134 1.61 23.19 22.54
C GLU A 134 1.24 23.51 21.08
N ALA A 135 0.80 24.75 20.80
CA ALA A 135 0.50 25.21 19.45
C ALA A 135 1.72 25.11 18.51
N LYS A 136 2.91 25.45 19.01
CA LYS A 136 4.17 25.37 18.25
C LYS A 136 4.49 23.95 17.78
N LYS A 137 4.07 22.89 18.50
CA LYS A 137 4.26 21.49 18.05
C LYS A 137 3.55 21.20 16.71
N TYR A 138 2.44 21.88 16.46
CA TYR A 138 1.64 21.73 15.24
C TYR A 138 2.09 22.64 14.09
N SER A 139 3.07 23.51 14.35
CA SER A 139 3.67 24.45 13.39
C SER A 139 5.12 24.06 13.11
N THR A 140 5.35 23.30 12.04
CA THR A 140 6.71 22.90 11.64
C THR A 140 7.01 23.31 10.19
N LYS A 141 8.17 23.90 9.96
CA LYS A 141 8.70 24.18 8.61
C LYS A 141 9.44 22.93 8.10
N ILE A 142 8.99 22.36 6.98
CA ILE A 142 9.66 21.23 6.30
C ILE A 142 9.96 21.67 4.86
N PHE A 143 11.22 21.63 4.44
CA PHE A 143 11.69 22.08 3.11
C PHE A 143 11.13 23.48 2.73
N ASP A 144 11.21 24.44 3.64
CA ASP A 144 10.70 25.81 3.48
C ASP A 144 9.18 25.94 3.20
N ARG A 145 8.39 24.90 3.55
CA ARG A 145 6.92 24.95 3.60
C ARG A 145 6.44 24.86 5.04
N ALA A 146 5.60 25.79 5.49
CA ALA A 146 4.93 25.66 6.77
C ALA A 146 3.70 24.75 6.57
N ILE A 147 3.83 23.48 6.95
CA ILE A 147 2.67 22.58 7.03
C ILE A 147 2.08 22.80 8.42
N CYS A 148 1.00 23.57 8.46
CA CYS A 148 0.33 23.93 9.69
C CYS A 148 -0.96 23.09 9.84
N ASP A 149 -0.94 22.12 10.76
CA ASP A 149 -2.14 21.34 11.13
C ASP A 149 -3.01 22.10 12.16
N ILE A 150 -2.67 23.37 12.45
CA ILE A 150 -3.34 24.23 13.41
C ILE A 150 -3.88 25.49 12.72
N TYR A 151 -5.17 25.74 12.90
CA TYR A 151 -5.87 26.90 12.35
C TYR A 151 -5.79 28.11 13.27
N GLY A 152 -5.65 27.91 14.57
CA GLY A 152 -5.70 29.03 15.48
C GLY A 152 -6.00 28.68 16.92
N ILE A 153 -6.38 29.73 17.66
CA ILE A 153 -6.74 29.68 19.07
C ILE A 153 -8.16 30.23 19.23
N SER A 154 -8.93 29.62 20.12
CA SER A 154 -10.22 30.11 20.59
C SER A 154 -10.24 30.11 22.11
N GLN A 155 -11.24 30.75 22.71
CA GLN A 155 -11.52 30.65 24.13
C GLN A 155 -12.99 30.32 24.37
N ASN A 156 -13.26 29.36 25.25
CA ASN A 156 -14.63 29.06 25.66
C ASN A 156 -15.15 30.18 26.58
N PRO A 157 -16.20 30.93 26.19
CA PRO A 157 -16.70 32.04 27.00
C PRO A 157 -17.33 31.59 28.32
N LYS A 158 -17.68 30.30 28.48
CA LYS A 158 -18.28 29.77 29.71
C LYS A 158 -17.24 29.34 30.75
N THR A 159 -16.14 28.73 30.29
CA THR A 159 -15.11 28.17 31.19
C THR A 159 -13.84 29.01 31.22
N ASN A 160 -13.72 30.00 30.34
CA ASN A 160 -12.52 30.80 30.08
C ASN A 160 -11.28 30.00 29.61
N ASN A 161 -11.45 28.69 29.37
CA ASN A 161 -10.37 27.84 28.88
C ASN A 161 -10.03 28.17 27.43
N TYR A 162 -8.74 28.29 27.15
CA TYR A 162 -8.24 28.38 25.78
C TYR A 162 -8.31 27.01 25.08
N ILE A 163 -8.47 27.07 23.76
CA ILE A 163 -8.72 25.94 22.89
C ILE A 163 -7.80 26.08 21.69
N LEU A 164 -7.05 25.02 21.37
CA LEU A 164 -6.37 24.92 20.08
C LEU A 164 -7.34 24.40 19.02
N VAL A 165 -7.37 25.06 17.87
CA VAL A 165 -8.23 24.70 16.75
C VAL A 165 -7.37 24.02 15.70
N LEU A 166 -7.50 22.70 15.57
CA LEU A 166 -6.66 21.85 14.73
C LEU A 166 -7.44 21.33 13.51
N ALA A 167 -6.73 21.05 12.43
CA ALA A 167 -7.26 20.38 11.24
C ALA A 167 -7.75 18.96 11.56
N TRP A 168 -7.07 18.28 12.47
CA TRP A 168 -7.44 16.97 12.98
C TRP A 168 -6.83 16.77 14.37
N ALA A 169 -7.42 15.87 15.15
CA ALA A 169 -6.81 15.29 16.33
C ALA A 169 -7.44 13.91 16.54
N SER A 170 -6.63 12.93 16.94
CA SER A 170 -7.13 11.58 17.20
C SER A 170 -7.80 11.45 18.56
N GLY A 171 -7.54 12.38 19.48
CA GLY A 171 -7.89 12.23 20.90
C GLY A 171 -6.83 11.47 21.70
N SER A 172 -5.78 10.94 21.05
CA SER A 172 -4.64 10.27 21.67
C SER A 172 -3.34 11.00 21.34
N GLU A 173 -2.69 11.55 22.37
CA GLU A 173 -1.41 12.27 22.20
C GLU A 173 -0.33 11.40 21.53
N LYS A 174 -0.32 10.11 21.86
CA LYS A 174 0.65 9.16 21.32
C LYS A 174 0.43 8.89 19.83
N ILE A 175 -0.82 8.81 19.38
CA ILE A 175 -1.16 8.68 17.95
C ILE A 175 -0.89 9.98 17.22
N ASP A 176 -1.27 11.11 17.81
CA ASP A 176 -1.01 12.43 17.24
C ASP A 176 0.50 12.62 17.01
N LYS A 177 1.34 12.28 18.00
CA LYS A 177 2.80 12.31 17.89
C LYS A 177 3.33 11.37 16.80
N PHE A 178 2.84 10.13 16.73
CA PHE A 178 3.25 9.17 15.70
C PHE A 178 2.92 9.66 14.29
N ILE A 179 1.70 10.18 14.06
CA ILE A 179 1.31 10.72 12.75
C ILE A 179 2.14 11.96 12.41
N GLN A 180 2.48 12.79 13.41
CA GLN A 180 3.40 13.92 13.22
C GLN A 180 4.81 13.47 12.84
N GLU A 181 5.36 12.44 13.47
CA GLU A 181 6.67 11.86 13.11
C GLU A 181 6.67 11.28 11.68
N MET A 182 5.56 10.69 11.24
CA MET A 182 5.43 10.05 9.92
C MET A 182 4.96 11.01 8.80
N ARG A 183 4.92 12.33 9.07
CA ARG A 183 4.34 13.37 8.19
C ARG A 183 4.70 13.18 6.70
N LEU A 184 3.70 13.38 5.84
CA LEU A 184 3.66 13.11 4.38
C LEU A 184 3.49 11.64 3.95
N LYS A 185 3.69 10.64 4.82
CA LYS A 185 3.46 9.22 4.50
C LYS A 185 2.07 8.73 4.88
N ILE A 186 1.58 9.10 6.07
CA ILE A 186 0.25 8.73 6.58
C ILE A 186 -0.46 9.95 7.17
N LYS A 187 -1.77 9.85 7.43
CA LYS A 187 -2.54 10.88 8.13
C LYS A 187 -3.64 10.30 9.01
N TRP A 188 -4.19 11.14 9.89
CA TRP A 188 -5.46 10.83 10.53
C TRP A 188 -6.60 10.97 9.51
N ILE A 189 -7.45 9.96 9.43
CA ILE A 189 -8.63 9.98 8.57
C ILE A 189 -9.85 9.88 9.50
N PRO A 190 -10.67 10.93 9.62
CA PRO A 190 -11.86 10.87 10.43
C PRO A 190 -12.79 9.73 9.98
N TYR A 191 -13.32 8.95 10.92
CA TYR A 191 -14.18 7.80 10.64
C TYR A 191 -15.38 8.15 9.76
N ASN A 192 -15.95 9.35 9.92
CA ASN A 192 -17.06 9.85 9.11
C ASN A 192 -16.72 10.08 7.62
N GLN A 193 -15.46 9.92 7.21
CA GLN A 193 -15.03 9.93 5.82
C GLN A 193 -15.14 8.54 5.16
N LEU A 194 -15.36 7.50 5.96
CA LEU A 194 -15.49 6.11 5.51
C LEU A 194 -16.97 5.77 5.39
N HIS A 195 -17.38 5.36 4.20
CA HIS A 195 -18.77 5.00 3.89
C HIS A 195 -18.84 3.58 3.32
N TYR A 196 -20.03 2.97 3.37
CA TYR A 196 -20.30 1.64 2.83
C TYR A 196 -19.33 0.58 3.39
N ILE A 197 -19.12 0.63 4.70
CA ILE A 197 -18.24 -0.31 5.40
C ILE A 197 -18.87 -1.70 5.34
N LYS A 198 -18.18 -2.65 4.73
CA LYS A 198 -18.63 -4.04 4.58
C LYS A 198 -17.56 -4.99 5.10
N GLU A 199 -17.95 -5.86 6.02
CA GLU A 199 -17.09 -6.90 6.58
C GLU A 199 -16.64 -7.88 5.48
N ALA A 200 -15.35 -8.20 5.48
CA ALA A 200 -14.72 -9.13 4.56
C ALA A 200 -14.28 -10.42 5.29
N ASP A 201 -13.68 -10.27 6.47
CA ASP A 201 -13.18 -11.38 7.29
C ASP A 201 -13.04 -10.93 8.74
N LYS A 202 -13.09 -11.87 9.68
CA LYS A 202 -13.03 -11.60 11.12
C LYS A 202 -12.34 -12.73 11.86
N ASN A 203 -11.44 -12.37 12.75
CA ASN A 203 -10.91 -13.25 13.78
C ASN A 203 -11.01 -12.59 15.17
N ASP A 204 -10.48 -13.23 16.20
CA ASP A 204 -10.64 -12.80 17.60
C ASP A 204 -10.02 -11.41 17.89
N LEU A 205 -9.03 -10.97 17.11
CA LEU A 205 -8.29 -9.72 17.35
C LEU A 205 -8.55 -8.64 16.28
N ILE A 206 -8.92 -9.06 15.07
CA ILE A 206 -8.94 -8.22 13.87
C ILE A 206 -10.20 -8.48 13.07
N THR A 207 -10.85 -7.41 12.63
CA THR A 207 -11.86 -7.48 11.57
C THR A 207 -11.39 -6.69 10.34
N LEU A 208 -11.46 -7.32 9.17
CA LEU A 208 -11.21 -6.69 7.88
C LEU A 208 -12.52 -6.19 7.28
N TYR A 209 -12.51 -4.94 6.82
CA TYR A 209 -13.61 -4.37 6.05
C TYR A 209 -13.12 -3.80 4.72
N SER A 210 -14.04 -3.68 3.78
CA SER A 210 -13.93 -2.80 2.62
C SER A 210 -14.77 -1.54 2.86
N ALA A 211 -14.29 -0.39 2.39
CA ALA A 211 -15.00 0.88 2.52
C ALA A 211 -14.68 1.85 1.38
N ILE A 212 -15.52 2.87 1.23
CA ILE A 212 -15.26 4.01 0.34
C ILE A 212 -14.80 5.19 1.18
N TRP A 213 -13.58 5.66 0.90
CA TRP A 213 -13.05 6.88 1.48
C TRP A 213 -13.47 8.09 0.64
N LYS A 214 -14.41 8.89 1.16
CA LYS A 214 -15.06 10.01 0.45
C LYS A 214 -14.06 11.04 -0.08
N ALA A 215 -13.19 11.56 0.77
CA ALA A 215 -12.24 12.58 0.36
C ALA A 215 -11.01 12.00 -0.38
N GLY A 216 -10.74 10.71 -0.19
CA GLY A 216 -9.67 9.99 -0.87
C GLY A 216 -8.23 10.44 -0.54
N PRO A 217 -7.23 9.71 -1.07
CA PRO A 217 -5.83 10.07 -0.89
C PRO A 217 -5.48 11.33 -1.68
N LEU A 218 -4.54 12.10 -1.13
CA LEU A 218 -3.88 13.22 -1.81
C LEU A 218 -2.66 12.65 -2.54
N TYR A 219 -2.50 12.99 -3.81
CA TYR A 219 -1.29 12.64 -4.57
C TYR A 219 -0.79 13.84 -5.36
N LYS A 220 0.52 13.92 -5.53
CA LYS A 220 1.18 14.94 -6.35
C LYS A 220 1.35 14.38 -7.75
N ARG A 221 0.80 15.05 -8.75
CA ARG A 221 0.98 14.65 -10.16
C ARG A 221 2.30 15.23 -10.67
N TYR A 222 3.15 14.40 -11.28
CA TYR A 222 4.41 14.86 -11.87
C TYR A 222 4.16 16.02 -12.84
N GLY A 223 4.91 17.11 -12.67
CA GLY A 223 4.77 18.34 -13.47
C GLY A 223 3.78 19.39 -12.93
N LEU A 224 3.04 19.11 -11.85
CA LEU A 224 2.18 20.08 -11.17
C LEU A 224 2.67 20.33 -9.74
N SER A 225 2.68 21.60 -9.33
CA SER A 225 2.96 22.03 -7.94
C SER A 225 1.83 21.69 -6.97
N ASN A 226 0.65 21.32 -7.47
CA ASN A 226 -0.58 21.14 -6.70
C ASN A 226 -0.87 19.65 -6.39
N TYR A 227 -1.35 19.40 -5.17
CA TYR A 227 -1.88 18.10 -4.77
C TYR A 227 -3.29 17.93 -5.34
N THR A 228 -3.56 16.77 -5.95
CA THR A 228 -4.90 16.41 -6.42
C THR A 228 -5.46 15.32 -5.52
N ARG A 229 -6.73 15.42 -5.11
CA ARG A 229 -7.42 14.34 -4.39
C ARG A 229 -7.94 13.31 -5.39
N ASN A 230 -7.89 12.03 -5.02
CA ASN A 230 -8.64 10.97 -5.70
C ASN A 230 -9.91 10.64 -4.89
N PRO A 231 -10.98 11.47 -4.97
CA PRO A 231 -12.15 11.30 -4.13
C PRO A 231 -12.81 9.92 -4.34
N CYS A 232 -13.50 9.45 -3.31
CA CYS A 232 -14.26 8.20 -3.32
C CYS A 232 -13.41 6.97 -3.71
N LYS A 233 -12.22 6.89 -3.13
CA LYS A 233 -11.31 5.76 -3.30
C LYS A 233 -11.78 4.58 -2.45
N GLU A 234 -11.89 3.41 -3.06
CA GLU A 234 -12.04 2.15 -2.33
C GLU A 234 -10.78 1.86 -1.52
N VAL A 235 -10.98 1.52 -0.24
CA VAL A 235 -9.93 1.25 0.74
C VAL A 235 -10.27 0.00 1.54
N ALA A 236 -9.24 -0.68 2.03
CA ALA A 236 -9.39 -1.74 3.01
C ALA A 236 -9.17 -1.18 4.42
N LEU A 237 -9.94 -1.67 5.38
CA LEU A 237 -9.87 -1.28 6.78
C LEU A 237 -9.45 -2.50 7.61
N LYS A 238 -8.37 -2.37 8.37
CA LYS A 238 -7.94 -3.38 9.35
C LYS A 238 -8.26 -2.84 10.74
N CYS A 239 -9.40 -3.26 11.28
CA CYS A 239 -9.91 -2.86 12.60
C CYS A 239 -9.30 -3.76 13.68
N LEU A 240 -8.76 -3.17 14.73
CA LEU A 240 -8.07 -3.86 15.83
C LEU A 240 -8.94 -3.75 17.08
N HIS A 241 -9.40 -4.90 17.60
CA HIS A 241 -10.32 -4.92 18.72
C HIS A 241 -9.60 -4.69 20.06
N ASN A 242 -10.13 -3.73 20.83
CA ASN A 242 -9.51 -3.13 22.02
C ASN A 242 -9.38 -4.01 23.26
N SER A 243 -9.52 -5.34 23.21
CA SER A 243 -9.40 -6.13 24.45
C SER A 243 -7.95 -6.39 24.88
N GLN A 244 -6.95 -6.28 23.98
CA GLN A 244 -5.56 -6.64 24.30
C GLN A 244 -4.45 -5.81 23.63
N GLU A 245 -4.71 -5.04 22.56
CA GLU A 245 -3.67 -4.31 21.83
C GLU A 245 -3.45 -2.89 22.39
N SER A 246 -2.28 -2.62 22.96
CA SER A 246 -1.87 -1.26 23.34
C SER A 246 -1.68 -0.37 22.12
N ILE A 247 -1.73 0.96 22.31
CA ILE A 247 -1.39 1.95 21.27
C ILE A 247 0.01 1.68 20.66
N ASP A 248 0.94 1.09 21.43
CA ASP A 248 2.25 0.66 20.93
C ASP A 248 2.16 -0.46 19.91
N SER A 249 1.29 -1.46 20.13
CA SER A 249 1.06 -2.55 19.17
C SER A 249 0.58 -2.00 17.83
N LEU A 250 -0.41 -1.09 17.86
CA LEU A 250 -0.93 -0.42 16.68
C LEU A 250 0.17 0.36 15.94
N ILE A 251 0.97 1.16 16.66
CA ILE A 251 2.06 1.95 16.07
C ILE A 251 3.11 1.03 15.44
N ASN A 252 3.50 -0.04 16.12
CA ASN A 252 4.46 -1.01 15.59
C ASN A 252 3.93 -1.72 14.34
N LYS A 253 2.63 -2.04 14.30
CA LYS A 253 1.97 -2.60 13.14
C LYS A 253 1.91 -1.61 11.98
N ALA A 254 1.58 -0.35 12.24
CA ALA A 254 1.59 0.72 11.24
C ALA A 254 3.00 0.93 10.64
N LYS A 255 4.05 0.88 11.48
CA LYS A 255 5.45 1.01 11.03
C LYS A 255 5.85 -0.08 10.03
N LYS A 256 5.36 -1.32 10.16
CA LYS A 256 5.65 -2.41 9.21
C LYS A 256 5.23 -2.10 7.77
N TYR A 257 4.10 -1.42 7.59
CA TYR A 257 3.66 -0.98 6.26
C TYR A 257 4.49 0.17 5.68
N LEU A 258 5.22 0.92 6.53
CA LEU A 258 5.99 2.10 6.14
C LEU A 258 7.46 1.79 5.84
N THR A 259 7.99 0.67 6.35
CA THR A 259 9.38 0.24 6.14
C THR A 259 9.60 -0.36 4.76
N ILE A 260 8.56 -0.86 4.10
CA ILE A 260 8.68 -1.45 2.77
C ILE A 260 8.62 -0.30 1.76
N HIS A 261 9.76 0.04 1.16
CA HIS A 261 9.90 1.15 0.21
C HIS A 261 8.74 1.12 -0.82
N ASN A 262 7.88 2.15 -0.83
CA ASN A 262 6.75 2.34 -1.76
C ASN A 262 5.98 1.05 -2.15
N ALA A 263 5.69 0.20 -1.17
CA ALA A 263 5.05 -1.10 -1.36
C ALA A 263 3.60 -1.01 -1.83
N PHE A 264 3.11 -2.10 -2.42
CA PHE A 264 1.74 -2.26 -2.88
C PHE A 264 0.67 -2.12 -1.77
N GLN A 265 0.97 -2.41 -0.50
CA GLN A 265 0.06 -2.14 0.63
C GLN A 265 0.35 -0.77 1.24
N VAL A 266 -0.08 0.30 0.57
CA VAL A 266 0.10 1.67 1.07
C VAL A 266 -0.85 1.90 2.24
N LEU A 267 -0.27 2.07 3.44
CA LEU A 267 -0.98 2.61 4.59
C LEU A 267 -1.29 4.09 4.31
N TYR A 268 -2.55 4.42 4.11
CA TYR A 268 -2.98 5.81 3.91
C TYR A 268 -3.12 6.57 5.23
N GLY A 269 -3.48 5.88 6.31
CA GLY A 269 -3.77 6.54 7.55
C GLY A 269 -4.34 5.67 8.64
N ILE A 270 -4.64 6.32 9.76
CA ILE A 270 -5.26 5.73 10.94
C ILE A 270 -6.59 6.43 11.16
N SER A 271 -7.58 5.67 11.63
CA SER A 271 -8.87 6.14 12.11
C SER A 271 -9.19 5.44 13.44
N GLN A 272 -10.24 5.88 14.11
CA GLN A 272 -10.82 5.18 15.25
C GLN A 272 -12.33 5.11 15.09
N ASN A 273 -12.91 3.95 15.38
CA ASN A 273 -14.35 3.78 15.45
C ASN A 273 -14.89 4.55 16.66
N PRO A 274 -15.75 5.57 16.49
CA PRO A 274 -16.27 6.36 17.61
C PRO A 274 -17.20 5.56 18.54
N ASP A 275 -17.78 4.46 18.07
CA ASP A 275 -18.75 3.66 18.83
C ASP A 275 -18.06 2.58 19.67
N THR A 276 -17.01 1.94 19.14
CA THR A 276 -16.27 0.88 19.85
C THR A 276 -14.95 1.36 20.47
N GLY A 277 -14.43 2.51 20.04
CA GLY A 277 -13.10 2.99 20.40
C GLY A 277 -11.95 2.25 19.69
N ASP A 278 -12.25 1.26 18.85
CA ASP A 278 -11.27 0.45 18.15
C ASP A 278 -10.51 1.27 17.11
N TYR A 279 -9.19 1.10 17.05
CA TYR A 279 -8.37 1.73 16.02
C TYR A 279 -8.43 0.96 14.70
N ILE A 280 -8.33 1.70 13.60
CA ILE A 280 -8.48 1.20 12.24
C ILE A 280 -7.29 1.68 11.41
N LEU A 281 -6.56 0.74 10.81
CA LEU A 281 -5.59 1.05 9.76
C LEU A 281 -6.30 1.10 8.41
N ILE A 282 -6.05 2.17 7.64
CA ILE A 282 -6.66 2.38 6.32
C ILE A 282 -5.61 2.10 5.26
N LEU A 283 -5.82 1.02 4.52
CA LEU A 283 -4.92 0.47 3.52
C LEU A 283 -5.51 0.68 2.11
N ASN A 284 -4.65 0.72 1.09
CA ASN A 284 -5.13 0.83 -0.29
C ASN A 284 -5.88 -0.42 -0.78
N GLN A 285 -5.46 -1.61 -0.35
CA GLN A 285 -6.06 -2.89 -0.67
C GLN A 285 -5.60 -3.97 0.33
N THR A 286 -6.42 -5.00 0.49
CA THR A 286 -6.11 -6.25 1.19
C THR A 286 -6.58 -7.44 0.36
N SER A 287 -6.15 -8.65 0.75
CA SER A 287 -6.70 -9.89 0.20
C SER A 287 -8.15 -10.15 0.63
N GLY A 288 -8.62 -9.44 1.66
CA GLY A 288 -9.88 -9.74 2.33
C GLY A 288 -9.77 -10.95 3.27
N ASN A 289 -8.57 -11.46 3.56
CA ASN A 289 -8.34 -12.52 4.54
C ASN A 289 -7.14 -12.20 5.43
N VAL A 290 -7.33 -12.25 6.75
CA VAL A 290 -6.29 -11.82 7.72
C VAL A 290 -5.03 -12.67 7.62
N LYS A 291 -5.18 -14.00 7.52
CA LYS A 291 -4.03 -14.92 7.45
C LYS A 291 -3.19 -14.69 6.19
N ILE A 292 -3.83 -14.44 5.06
CA ILE A 292 -3.14 -14.15 3.80
C ILE A 292 -2.42 -12.80 3.87
N ASP A 293 -3.07 -11.77 4.41
CA ASP A 293 -2.46 -10.44 4.56
C ASP A 293 -1.23 -10.47 5.49
N ASP A 294 -1.32 -11.22 6.60
CA ASP A 294 -0.23 -11.38 7.54
C ASP A 294 0.94 -12.17 6.90
N PHE A 295 0.64 -13.23 6.14
CA PHE A 295 1.65 -13.97 5.37
C PHE A 295 2.35 -13.10 4.31
N ILE A 296 1.59 -12.26 3.60
CA ILE A 296 2.17 -11.31 2.63
C ILE A 296 3.11 -10.34 3.33
N GLN A 297 2.71 -9.80 4.49
CA GLN A 297 3.57 -8.91 5.27
C GLN A 297 4.84 -9.59 5.78
N GLU A 298 4.73 -10.83 6.25
CA GLU A 298 5.90 -11.62 6.66
C GLU A 298 6.89 -11.77 5.49
N LYS A 299 6.41 -12.16 4.31
CA LYS A 299 7.24 -12.29 3.11
C LYS A 299 7.86 -10.97 2.66
N GLN A 300 7.16 -9.86 2.81
CA GLN A 300 7.69 -8.53 2.47
C GLN A 300 8.77 -8.07 3.46
N LEU A 301 8.74 -8.52 4.72
CA LEU A 301 9.78 -8.22 5.71
C LEU A 301 11.08 -9.02 5.49
N GLU A 302 11.03 -10.11 4.70
CA GLU A 302 12.21 -10.89 4.31
C GLU A 302 13.04 -10.24 3.18
N ILE A 303 12.54 -9.17 2.55
CA ILE A 303 13.20 -8.45 1.45
C ILE A 303 14.43 -7.71 1.98
N ASN A 304 15.61 -8.08 1.48
CA ASN A 304 16.89 -7.55 1.95
C ASN A 304 17.70 -6.82 0.85
N ASP A 305 17.32 -6.98 -0.42
CA ASP A 305 17.94 -6.32 -1.57
C ASP A 305 16.91 -5.46 -2.33
N TYR A 306 17.34 -4.38 -2.97
CA TYR A 306 16.45 -3.51 -3.75
C TYR A 306 15.94 -4.18 -5.03
N ASP A 307 16.66 -5.19 -5.52
CA ASP A 307 16.25 -6.02 -6.66
C ASP A 307 15.22 -7.09 -6.28
N ASP A 308 15.10 -7.45 -4.99
CA ASP A 308 14.24 -8.55 -4.53
C ASP A 308 12.77 -8.33 -4.89
N ILE A 309 12.06 -9.45 -5.05
CA ILE A 309 10.71 -9.43 -5.58
C ILE A 309 9.73 -9.10 -4.47
N VAL A 310 8.91 -8.08 -4.72
CA VAL A 310 7.85 -7.66 -3.80
C VAL A 310 6.70 -8.66 -3.92
N PHE A 311 6.66 -9.62 -2.99
CA PHE A 311 5.53 -10.55 -2.87
C PHE A 311 4.26 -9.78 -2.50
N GLU A 312 3.20 -9.88 -3.30
CA GLU A 312 1.99 -9.06 -3.13
C GLU A 312 0.67 -9.82 -3.36
N TRP A 313 -0.43 -9.22 -2.90
CA TRP A 313 -1.76 -9.61 -3.33
C TRP A 313 -2.04 -9.02 -4.71
N VAL A 314 -2.45 -9.84 -5.69
CA VAL A 314 -2.76 -9.37 -7.03
C VAL A 314 -4.24 -9.57 -7.33
N PRO A 315 -5.00 -8.51 -7.64
CA PRO A 315 -6.40 -8.64 -8.02
C PRO A 315 -6.59 -9.48 -9.28
N TYR A 316 -7.55 -10.40 -9.29
CA TYR A 316 -7.75 -11.32 -10.41
C TYR A 316 -7.98 -10.64 -11.77
N ASN A 317 -8.56 -9.43 -11.77
CA ASN A 317 -8.80 -8.65 -12.99
C ASN A 317 -7.51 -8.13 -13.67
N GLN A 318 -6.34 -8.35 -13.06
CA GLN A 318 -5.03 -8.06 -13.60
C GLN A 318 -4.54 -9.08 -14.63
N PHE A 319 -5.18 -10.25 -14.71
CA PHE A 319 -4.79 -11.31 -15.63
C PHE A 319 -5.61 -11.27 -16.93
N ASN A 320 -4.90 -11.36 -18.05
CA ASN A 320 -5.45 -11.44 -19.40
C ASN A 320 -4.99 -12.74 -20.08
N LYS A 321 -5.72 -13.15 -21.14
CA LYS A 321 -5.38 -14.33 -21.96
C LYS A 321 -5.04 -15.57 -21.11
N ILE A 322 -5.93 -15.89 -20.18
CA ILE A 322 -5.75 -17.03 -19.27
C ILE A 322 -5.97 -18.32 -20.05
N GLU A 323 -4.93 -19.14 -20.18
CA GLU A 323 -4.94 -20.40 -20.92
C GLU A 323 -4.56 -21.55 -19.99
N LYS A 324 -5.35 -22.63 -19.99
CA LYS A 324 -5.07 -23.81 -19.18
C LYS A 324 -3.86 -24.56 -19.75
N THR A 325 -2.84 -24.80 -18.93
CA THR A 325 -1.60 -25.47 -19.33
C THR A 325 -1.50 -26.91 -18.82
N GLY A 326 -2.19 -27.23 -17.73
CA GLY A 326 -2.23 -28.59 -17.19
C GLY A 326 -3.16 -28.72 -16.00
N LYS A 327 -3.53 -29.96 -15.65
CA LYS A 327 -4.29 -30.28 -14.44
C LYS A 327 -3.66 -31.47 -13.73
N ASN A 328 -3.44 -31.36 -12.43
CA ASN A 328 -2.95 -32.44 -11.59
C ASN A 328 -3.74 -32.49 -10.28
N GLY A 329 -4.60 -33.49 -10.12
CA GLY A 329 -5.47 -33.62 -8.94
C GLY A 329 -6.33 -32.35 -8.69
N PRO A 330 -6.27 -31.75 -7.48
CA PRO A 330 -7.03 -30.54 -7.13
C PRO A 330 -6.38 -29.24 -7.63
N VAL A 331 -5.22 -29.31 -8.29
CA VAL A 331 -4.50 -28.13 -8.78
C VAL A 331 -4.60 -28.05 -10.30
N THR A 332 -4.90 -26.87 -10.82
CA THR A 332 -4.84 -26.58 -12.26
C THR A 332 -3.83 -25.48 -12.53
N ALA A 333 -2.93 -25.72 -13.48
CA ALA A 333 -1.98 -24.74 -13.96
C ALA A 333 -2.57 -23.99 -15.16
N TYR A 334 -2.38 -22.68 -15.16
CA TYR A 334 -2.69 -21.80 -16.27
C TYR A 334 -1.48 -20.93 -16.61
N SER A 335 -1.47 -20.37 -17.82
CA SER A 335 -0.62 -19.24 -18.19
C SER A 335 -1.47 -18.00 -18.41
N ALA A 336 -0.94 -16.82 -18.10
CA ALA A 336 -1.65 -15.57 -18.27
C ALA A 336 -0.67 -14.42 -18.58
N ILE A 337 -1.20 -13.32 -19.12
CA ILE A 337 -0.50 -12.05 -19.21
C ILE A 337 -0.91 -11.19 -18.01
N TRP A 338 0.07 -10.74 -17.23
CA TRP A 338 -0.16 -9.78 -16.15
C TRP A 338 -0.09 -8.35 -16.68
N LYS A 339 -1.20 -7.59 -16.61
CA LYS A 339 -1.29 -6.22 -17.14
C LYS A 339 -0.31 -5.26 -16.47
N ASP A 340 -0.36 -5.24 -15.14
CA ASP A 340 0.39 -4.30 -14.31
C ASP A 340 1.74 -4.85 -13.83
N ASP A 341 2.06 -6.13 -14.11
CA ASP A 341 3.37 -6.77 -13.89
C ASP A 341 4.04 -6.57 -12.52
N LEU A 342 5.29 -7.03 -12.38
CA LEU A 342 6.10 -6.88 -11.16
C LEU A 342 6.47 -5.43 -10.87
N LEU A 343 6.46 -5.09 -9.57
CA LEU A 343 7.11 -3.90 -9.06
C LEU A 343 8.63 -4.09 -9.08
N HIS A 344 9.33 -3.32 -9.93
CA HIS A 344 10.78 -3.25 -9.96
C HIS A 344 11.26 -1.92 -9.38
N TYR A 345 12.22 -1.96 -8.46
CA TYR A 345 12.87 -0.75 -7.96
C TYR A 345 13.77 -0.16 -9.05
N GLN A 346 13.54 1.10 -9.41
CA GLN A 346 14.44 1.90 -10.22
C GLN A 346 14.94 3.09 -9.38
N TYR A 347 16.00 3.77 -9.83
CA TYR A 347 16.79 4.79 -9.10
C TYR A 347 15.97 5.90 -8.37
N TYR A 348 14.67 6.06 -8.64
CA TYR A 348 13.76 7.01 -8.00
C TYR A 348 12.44 6.41 -7.46
N GLY A 349 12.27 5.08 -7.42
CA GLY A 349 11.07 4.41 -6.90
C GLY A 349 10.69 3.12 -7.64
N TYR A 350 9.65 2.43 -7.18
CA TYR A 350 9.14 1.23 -7.85
C TYR A 350 8.33 1.58 -9.10
N THR A 351 8.59 0.87 -10.18
CA THR A 351 7.92 1.00 -11.47
C THR A 351 7.40 -0.36 -11.91
N ARG A 352 6.29 -0.36 -12.64
CA ARG A 352 5.64 -1.54 -13.20
C ARG A 352 5.92 -1.56 -14.71
N HIS A 353 6.58 -2.60 -15.23
CA HIS A 353 6.83 -2.78 -16.67
C HIS A 353 5.75 -3.69 -17.23
N SER A 354 4.90 -3.26 -18.16
CA SER A 354 3.72 -4.07 -18.54
C SER A 354 4.02 -5.34 -19.35
N ASN A 355 3.19 -6.38 -19.14
CA ASN A 355 2.91 -7.53 -20.02
C ASN A 355 3.84 -8.77 -19.96
N ASN A 356 4.34 -9.15 -18.79
CA ASN A 356 4.99 -10.44 -18.62
C ASN A 356 4.00 -11.61 -18.66
N LYS A 357 4.42 -12.67 -19.33
CA LYS A 357 3.73 -13.96 -19.30
C LYS A 357 4.11 -14.70 -18.02
N ILE A 358 3.12 -15.09 -17.23
CA ILE A 358 3.26 -15.72 -15.92
C ILE A 358 2.56 -17.07 -15.88
N ALA A 359 2.88 -17.88 -14.87
CA ALA A 359 2.17 -19.09 -14.53
C ALA A 359 1.23 -18.85 -13.33
N LEU A 360 0.03 -19.41 -13.38
CA LEU A 360 -0.98 -19.36 -12.33
C LEU A 360 -1.23 -20.79 -11.83
N LYS A 361 -0.87 -21.09 -10.58
CA LYS A 361 -1.18 -22.37 -9.93
C LYS A 361 -2.46 -22.20 -9.12
N CYS A 362 -3.58 -22.67 -9.67
CA CYS A 362 -4.92 -22.52 -9.08
C CYS A 362 -5.29 -23.75 -8.25
N PHE A 363 -5.76 -23.54 -7.03
CA PHE A 363 -6.17 -24.60 -6.10
C PHE A 363 -7.69 -24.70 -6.07
N HIS A 364 -8.25 -25.76 -6.65
CA HIS A 364 -9.68 -25.99 -6.71
C HIS A 364 -10.20 -26.69 -5.45
N ASN A 365 -11.38 -26.26 -5.02
CA ASN A 365 -12.08 -26.66 -3.79
C ASN A 365 -11.34 -26.20 -2.53
N SER A 366 -12.08 -25.47 -1.69
CA SER A 366 -11.75 -25.06 -0.33
C SER A 366 -11.45 -26.20 0.67
N GLN A 367 -11.14 -27.42 0.19
CA GLN A 367 -10.67 -28.53 1.02
C GLN A 367 -9.21 -28.35 1.47
N LYS A 368 -8.45 -27.42 0.88
CA LYS A 368 -7.15 -27.00 1.39
C LYS A 368 -7.35 -25.79 2.30
N SER A 369 -7.03 -25.94 3.58
CA SER A 369 -7.01 -24.80 4.51
C SER A 369 -6.08 -23.71 3.97
N ILE A 370 -6.29 -22.45 4.37
CA ILE A 370 -5.36 -21.36 4.09
C ILE A 370 -3.93 -21.74 4.50
N ASP A 371 -3.80 -22.52 5.58
CA ASP A 371 -2.50 -23.02 6.04
C ASP A 371 -1.84 -23.96 5.00
N SER A 372 -2.62 -24.78 4.28
CA SER A 372 -2.08 -25.57 3.15
C SER A 372 -1.64 -24.71 1.98
N LEU A 373 -2.31 -23.59 1.69
CA LEU A 373 -1.88 -22.64 0.66
C LEU A 373 -0.57 -21.96 1.07
N ILE A 374 -0.48 -21.51 2.33
CA ILE A 374 0.72 -20.88 2.89
C ILE A 374 1.90 -21.86 2.90
N ASN A 375 1.69 -23.10 3.33
CA ASN A 375 2.72 -24.15 3.31
C ASN A 375 3.21 -24.44 1.89
N GLU A 376 2.32 -24.39 0.90
CA GLU A 376 2.68 -24.54 -0.51
C GLU A 376 3.45 -23.31 -1.02
N ALA A 377 3.00 -22.09 -0.70
CA ALA A 377 3.67 -20.85 -1.04
C ALA A 377 5.09 -20.78 -0.47
N ASN A 378 5.29 -21.27 0.75
CA ASN A 378 6.60 -21.33 1.43
C ASN A 378 7.63 -22.25 0.76
N LYS A 379 7.22 -23.11 -0.18
CA LYS A 379 8.16 -23.92 -0.97
C LYS A 379 8.94 -23.08 -1.99
N TYR A 380 8.39 -21.93 -2.37
CA TYR A 380 8.94 -21.07 -3.41
C TYR A 380 9.74 -19.92 -2.80
N GLN A 381 10.76 -19.45 -3.52
CA GLN A 381 11.59 -18.32 -3.10
C GLN A 381 11.00 -17.00 -3.63
N THR A 382 11.30 -15.89 -2.93
CA THR A 382 10.88 -14.52 -3.29
C THR A 382 12.06 -13.63 -3.70
N LYS A 383 13.25 -14.21 -3.94
CA LYS A 383 14.45 -13.46 -4.33
C LYS A 383 14.49 -13.25 -5.85
N HIS A 384 14.99 -12.10 -6.30
CA HIS A 384 15.08 -11.71 -7.73
C HIS A 384 15.79 -12.73 -8.64
N LYS A 385 16.64 -13.58 -8.05
CA LYS A 385 17.54 -14.51 -8.74
C LYS A 385 17.21 -15.97 -8.45
N ALA A 386 16.07 -16.23 -7.81
CA ALA A 386 15.57 -17.58 -7.60
C ALA A 386 14.97 -18.14 -8.89
N PHE A 387 15.15 -19.44 -9.12
CA PHE A 387 14.71 -20.09 -10.35
C PHE A 387 13.19 -20.29 -10.44
N GLN A 388 12.53 -20.52 -9.30
CA GLN A 388 11.08 -20.44 -9.18
C GLN A 388 10.75 -19.32 -8.22
N VAL A 389 10.23 -18.23 -8.77
CA VAL A 389 9.83 -17.07 -7.99
C VAL A 389 8.34 -17.07 -7.81
N LEU A 390 7.93 -16.99 -6.55
CA LEU A 390 6.58 -16.64 -6.18
C LEU A 390 6.41 -15.12 -6.13
N TYR A 391 5.62 -14.60 -7.06
CA TYR A 391 5.34 -13.17 -7.20
C TYR A 391 4.21 -12.70 -6.27
N GLY A 392 3.26 -13.58 -5.95
CA GLY A 392 2.10 -13.17 -5.19
C GLY A 392 1.02 -14.22 -5.06
N ILE A 393 -0.08 -13.80 -4.42
CA ILE A 393 -1.31 -14.56 -4.28
C ILE A 393 -2.45 -13.78 -4.94
N SER A 394 -3.35 -14.50 -5.58
CA SER A 394 -4.64 -13.99 -6.03
C SER A 394 -5.77 -14.92 -5.60
N GLN A 395 -7.00 -14.50 -5.83
CA GLN A 395 -8.18 -15.34 -5.67
C GLN A 395 -9.15 -15.08 -6.81
N ASN A 396 -9.67 -16.16 -7.39
CA ASN A 396 -10.72 -16.08 -8.39
C ASN A 396 -12.03 -15.62 -7.72
N PRO A 397 -12.59 -14.45 -8.09
CA PRO A 397 -13.79 -13.92 -7.43
C PRO A 397 -15.06 -14.72 -7.75
N PHE A 398 -15.04 -15.56 -8.78
CA PHE A 398 -16.19 -16.38 -9.19
C PHE A 398 -16.21 -17.73 -8.50
N THR A 399 -15.04 -18.36 -8.31
CA THR A 399 -14.93 -19.69 -7.70
C THR A 399 -14.49 -19.66 -6.24
N GLY A 400 -13.88 -18.56 -5.78
CA GLY A 400 -13.23 -18.46 -4.47
C GLY A 400 -11.88 -19.17 -4.40
N ASP A 401 -11.42 -19.79 -5.50
CA ASP A 401 -10.16 -20.54 -5.54
C ASP A 401 -8.96 -19.59 -5.41
N TYR A 402 -8.03 -19.93 -4.52
CA TYR A 402 -6.76 -19.22 -4.41
C TYR A 402 -5.79 -19.62 -5.52
N ILE A 403 -4.95 -18.67 -5.89
CA ILE A 403 -4.03 -18.76 -7.01
C ILE A 403 -2.65 -18.29 -6.56
N LEU A 404 -1.63 -19.12 -6.74
CA LEU A 404 -0.25 -18.69 -6.62
C LEU A 404 0.25 -18.18 -7.97
N ILE A 405 0.95 -17.04 -7.94
CA ILE A 405 1.44 -16.34 -9.13
C ILE A 405 2.94 -16.59 -9.20
N LEU A 406 3.37 -17.29 -10.25
CA LEU A 406 4.73 -17.80 -10.38
C LEU A 406 5.34 -17.35 -11.71
N ASN A 407 6.66 -17.37 -11.80
CA ASN A 407 7.35 -17.31 -13.09
C ASN A 407 6.99 -18.53 -13.96
N LEU A 408 7.21 -18.43 -15.28
CA LEU A 408 6.81 -19.45 -16.25
C LEU A 408 7.28 -20.87 -15.84
N MET A 409 6.31 -21.76 -15.63
CA MET A 409 6.51 -23.17 -15.30
C MET A 409 6.28 -24.06 -16.53
N SER A 410 6.59 -25.35 -16.41
CA SER A 410 6.36 -26.33 -17.47
C SER A 410 4.89 -26.58 -17.79
N GLY A 411 4.00 -26.18 -16.87
CA GLY A 411 2.58 -26.52 -16.92
C GLY A 411 2.29 -27.92 -16.37
N ASN A 412 3.31 -28.63 -15.86
CA ASN A 412 3.17 -29.94 -15.23
C ASN A 412 3.78 -29.97 -13.83
N GLU A 413 2.93 -30.08 -12.80
CA GLU A 413 3.35 -30.03 -11.40
C GLU A 413 4.43 -31.06 -11.05
N LYS A 414 4.38 -32.30 -11.56
CA LYS A 414 5.41 -33.30 -11.26
C LYS A 414 6.79 -32.90 -11.80
N ILE A 415 6.82 -32.28 -12.99
CA ILE A 415 8.06 -31.77 -13.60
C ILE A 415 8.54 -30.55 -12.82
N ASP A 416 7.63 -29.64 -12.49
CA ASP A 416 7.93 -28.41 -11.75
C ASP A 416 8.45 -28.71 -10.33
N ASP A 417 7.82 -29.65 -9.61
CA ASP A 417 8.25 -30.15 -8.30
C ASP A 417 9.61 -30.84 -8.38
N PHE A 418 9.85 -31.63 -9.44
CA PHE A 418 11.15 -32.26 -9.64
C PHE A 418 12.26 -31.24 -9.92
N ILE A 419 11.98 -30.23 -10.75
CA ILE A 419 12.90 -29.14 -11.01
C ILE A 419 13.22 -28.40 -9.70
N LEU A 420 12.21 -28.09 -8.89
CA LEU A 420 12.38 -27.46 -7.59
C LEU A 420 13.21 -28.33 -6.63
N GLU A 421 12.90 -29.62 -6.52
CA GLU A 421 13.64 -30.60 -5.71
C GLU A 421 15.13 -30.60 -6.07
N ARG A 422 15.46 -30.46 -7.35
CA ARG A 422 16.85 -30.42 -7.84
C ARG A 422 17.51 -29.07 -7.55
N GLN A 423 16.80 -27.96 -7.73
CA GLN A 423 17.32 -26.63 -7.47
C GLN A 423 17.64 -26.40 -5.98
N LEU A 424 16.84 -26.97 -5.07
CA LEU A 424 17.09 -26.88 -3.62
C LEU A 424 18.33 -27.66 -3.14
N LYS A 425 18.85 -28.59 -3.96
CA LYS A 425 20.05 -29.40 -3.65
C LYS A 425 21.35 -28.78 -4.17
N ILE A 426 21.26 -27.65 -4.87
CA ILE A 426 22.42 -26.89 -5.33
C ILE A 426 23.14 -26.32 -4.11
N SER A 427 24.42 -26.63 -3.96
CA SER A 427 25.24 -26.23 -2.82
C SER A 427 26.53 -25.51 -3.23
N ASN A 428 26.98 -25.71 -4.47
CA ASN A 428 28.17 -25.06 -5.04
C ASN A 428 27.82 -24.17 -6.25
N TYR A 429 28.72 -23.23 -6.58
CA TYR A 429 28.50 -22.28 -7.68
C TYR A 429 28.70 -22.91 -9.07
N ASP A 430 29.38 -24.05 -9.14
CA ASP A 430 29.60 -24.84 -10.37
C ASP A 430 28.53 -25.93 -10.60
N ASP A 431 27.57 -26.05 -9.68
CA ASP A 431 26.50 -27.05 -9.79
C ASP A 431 25.58 -26.74 -10.99
N ILE A 432 25.22 -27.79 -11.73
CA ILE A 432 24.31 -27.67 -12.89
C ILE A 432 22.91 -27.30 -12.39
N VAL A 433 22.43 -26.15 -12.88
CA VAL A 433 21.05 -25.71 -12.67
C VAL A 433 20.12 -26.44 -13.62
N LEU A 434 19.14 -27.15 -13.08
CA LEU A 434 18.02 -27.67 -13.86
C LEU A 434 16.94 -26.58 -13.97
N GLU A 435 16.51 -26.23 -15.18
CA GLU A 435 15.41 -25.28 -15.42
C GLU A 435 14.49 -25.75 -16.56
N TRP A 436 13.24 -25.27 -16.57
CA TRP A 436 12.31 -25.49 -17.66
C TRP A 436 12.53 -24.43 -18.76
N ILE A 437 12.74 -24.89 -19.99
CA ILE A 437 12.96 -24.00 -21.14
C ILE A 437 11.77 -24.08 -22.11
N PRO A 438 11.04 -22.96 -22.31
CA PRO A 438 10.01 -22.89 -23.33
C PRO A 438 10.55 -23.21 -24.72
N TYR A 439 9.81 -23.99 -25.51
CA TYR A 439 10.27 -24.45 -26.82
C TYR A 439 10.65 -23.31 -27.78
N ASN A 440 10.02 -22.14 -27.66
CA ASN A 440 10.32 -20.96 -28.46
C ASN A 440 11.67 -20.28 -28.14
N GLN A 441 12.43 -20.77 -27.17
CA GLN A 441 13.80 -20.33 -26.89
C GLN A 441 14.84 -21.06 -27.76
N PHE A 442 14.43 -22.05 -28.54
CA PHE A 442 15.31 -22.82 -29.40
C PHE A 442 15.16 -22.36 -30.86
N ASN A 443 16.28 -21.95 -31.45
CA ASN A 443 16.41 -21.60 -32.87
C ASN A 443 17.16 -22.68 -33.64
N GLU A 444 17.07 -22.64 -34.96
CA GLU A 444 17.85 -23.51 -35.87
C GLU A 444 17.73 -25.01 -35.57
N ILE A 445 16.53 -25.46 -35.19
CA ILE A 445 16.29 -26.83 -34.76
C ILE A 445 16.44 -27.78 -35.96
N LYS A 446 17.41 -28.69 -35.91
CA LYS A 446 17.71 -29.68 -36.96
C LYS A 446 17.71 -31.09 -36.39
N GLU A 447 17.04 -32.04 -37.05
CA GLU A 447 17.07 -33.44 -36.62
C GLU A 447 18.48 -34.02 -36.88
N THR A 448 19.13 -34.55 -35.85
CA THR A 448 20.51 -35.08 -35.91
C THR A 448 20.57 -36.58 -35.73
N GLY A 449 19.48 -37.21 -35.29
CA GLY A 449 19.40 -38.66 -35.20
C GLY A 449 18.02 -39.13 -34.76
N LYS A 450 17.62 -40.31 -35.22
CA LYS A 450 16.33 -40.91 -34.88
C LYS A 450 16.52 -42.39 -34.62
N ASN A 451 15.90 -42.87 -33.55
CA ASN A 451 15.68 -44.30 -33.30
C ASN A 451 14.19 -44.52 -32.97
N ASN A 452 13.78 -45.78 -32.79
CA ASN A 452 12.39 -46.17 -32.58
C ASN A 452 11.71 -45.51 -31.37
N LEU A 453 12.49 -45.01 -30.39
CA LEU A 453 11.97 -44.41 -29.15
C LEU A 453 12.30 -42.92 -28.97
N ILE A 454 13.33 -42.41 -29.64
CA ILE A 454 13.88 -41.07 -29.41
C ILE A 454 14.24 -40.42 -30.74
N LYS A 455 13.84 -39.16 -30.91
CA LYS A 455 14.43 -38.24 -31.88
C LYS A 455 15.36 -37.28 -31.18
N VAL A 456 16.54 -37.08 -31.75
CA VAL A 456 17.54 -36.13 -31.28
C VAL A 456 17.62 -35.00 -32.29
N TYR A 457 17.57 -33.77 -31.80
CA TYR A 457 17.74 -32.57 -32.60
C TYR A 457 18.95 -31.79 -32.06
N SER A 458 19.68 -31.09 -32.93
CA SER A 458 20.50 -29.96 -32.52
C SER A 458 19.65 -28.69 -32.56
N ALA A 459 19.93 -27.76 -31.65
CA ALA A 459 19.30 -26.45 -31.64
C ALA A 459 20.23 -25.43 -31.01
N THR A 460 20.04 -24.16 -31.36
CA THR A 460 20.66 -23.04 -30.65
C THR A 460 19.70 -22.57 -29.56
N TRP A 461 20.08 -22.76 -28.29
CA TRP A 461 19.37 -22.22 -27.16
C TRP A 461 19.73 -20.74 -26.99
N LYS A 462 18.73 -19.88 -27.19
CA LYS A 462 18.84 -18.44 -26.94
C LYS A 462 19.06 -18.16 -25.45
N ASP A 463 20.04 -17.32 -25.15
CA ASP A 463 20.47 -16.94 -23.80
C ASP A 463 21.10 -18.07 -22.95
N GLY A 464 21.24 -19.29 -23.47
CA GLY A 464 22.03 -20.37 -22.85
C GLY A 464 21.67 -20.72 -21.39
N PRO A 465 22.47 -21.63 -20.77
CA PRO A 465 22.27 -22.03 -19.38
C PRO A 465 22.70 -20.94 -18.40
N LEU A 466 22.00 -20.90 -17.28
CA LEU A 466 22.39 -20.12 -16.11
C LEU A 466 23.66 -20.68 -15.47
N TYR A 467 24.59 -19.80 -15.11
CA TYR A 467 25.81 -20.15 -14.39
C TYR A 467 26.21 -19.04 -13.41
N LYS A 468 27.06 -19.36 -12.44
CA LYS A 468 27.53 -18.42 -11.42
C LYS A 468 29.04 -18.23 -11.58
N LYS A 469 29.51 -16.97 -11.60
CA LYS A 469 30.95 -16.67 -11.83
C LYS A 469 31.82 -16.99 -10.61
N ASN A 470 31.27 -16.86 -9.41
CA ASN A 470 31.90 -17.12 -8.12
C ASN A 470 30.83 -17.21 -7.01
N ARG A 471 31.19 -17.62 -5.79
CA ARG A 471 30.25 -17.79 -4.66
C ARG A 471 29.40 -16.54 -4.31
N GLN A 472 29.90 -15.34 -4.59
CA GLN A 472 29.26 -14.06 -4.23
C GLN A 472 28.51 -13.41 -5.40
N SER A 473 28.70 -13.91 -6.63
CA SER A 473 28.09 -13.35 -7.84
C SER A 473 26.69 -13.92 -8.08
N ASN A 474 25.87 -13.18 -8.82
CA ASN A 474 24.54 -13.64 -9.21
C ASN A 474 24.60 -14.64 -10.37
N TYR A 475 23.57 -15.47 -10.52
CA TYR A 475 23.42 -16.29 -11.73
C TYR A 475 23.28 -15.38 -12.94
N THR A 476 24.10 -15.62 -13.94
CA THR A 476 24.08 -14.92 -15.23
C THR A 476 23.80 -15.95 -16.32
N ARG A 477 23.13 -15.51 -17.38
CA ARG A 477 22.92 -16.33 -18.57
C ARG A 477 24.18 -16.32 -19.45
N ASN A 478 24.52 -17.47 -20.02
CA ASN A 478 25.58 -17.54 -21.02
C ASN A 478 25.13 -16.89 -22.34
N SER A 479 26.06 -16.73 -23.28
CA SER A 479 25.67 -16.48 -24.67
C SER A 479 24.88 -17.66 -25.24
N ASN A 480 24.27 -17.46 -26.41
CA ASN A 480 23.60 -18.51 -27.17
C ASN A 480 24.44 -19.79 -27.20
N LYS A 481 23.83 -20.93 -26.87
CA LYS A 481 24.53 -22.21 -26.74
C LYS A 481 23.91 -23.28 -27.62
N GLU A 482 24.74 -24.01 -28.34
CA GLU A 482 24.28 -25.20 -29.06
C GLU A 482 23.95 -26.32 -28.07
N VAL A 483 22.78 -26.93 -28.25
CA VAL A 483 22.27 -27.99 -27.38
C VAL A 483 21.70 -29.14 -28.20
N ALA A 484 21.73 -30.33 -27.62
CA ALA A 484 21.03 -31.49 -28.14
C ALA A 484 19.68 -31.67 -27.42
N LEU A 485 18.59 -31.61 -28.17
CA LEU A 485 17.23 -31.83 -27.69
C LEU A 485 16.83 -33.30 -27.93
N LYS A 486 16.49 -34.03 -26.86
CA LYS A 486 15.98 -35.40 -26.97
C LYS A 486 14.45 -35.40 -26.83
N CYS A 487 13.75 -35.69 -27.92
CA CYS A 487 12.30 -35.83 -27.98
C CYS A 487 11.91 -37.31 -27.86
N LEU A 488 11.00 -37.63 -26.93
CA LEU A 488 10.49 -38.98 -26.67
C LEU A 488 9.10 -39.13 -27.28
N HIS A 489 8.86 -40.18 -28.07
CA HIS A 489 7.54 -40.44 -28.67
C HIS A 489 6.59 -41.17 -27.68
N ASN A 490 5.29 -40.79 -27.67
CA ASN A 490 4.16 -41.31 -26.84
C ASN A 490 4.14 -40.88 -25.35
N SER A 491 4.04 -39.58 -25.06
CA SER A 491 4.37 -38.99 -23.74
C SER A 491 3.27 -38.92 -22.66
N GLN A 492 2.04 -39.39 -22.87
CA GLN A 492 1.00 -39.23 -21.83
C GLN A 492 1.17 -40.16 -20.59
N VAL A 493 1.96 -41.25 -20.69
CA VAL A 493 2.12 -42.27 -19.62
C VAL A 493 3.50 -42.21 -18.92
N PHE A 494 4.38 -41.25 -19.26
CA PHE A 494 5.81 -41.38 -18.95
C PHE A 494 6.42 -40.30 -18.04
N ILE A 495 5.67 -39.37 -17.44
CA ILE A 495 6.29 -38.27 -16.66
C ILE A 495 7.14 -38.81 -15.50
N ASP A 496 6.65 -39.82 -14.77
CA ASP A 496 7.42 -40.44 -13.69
C ASP A 496 8.67 -41.16 -14.21
N SER A 497 8.59 -41.78 -15.38
CA SER A 497 9.73 -42.44 -16.02
C SER A 497 10.74 -41.44 -16.61
N LEU A 498 10.29 -40.30 -17.14
CA LEU A 498 11.13 -39.19 -17.56
C LEU A 498 11.90 -38.65 -16.35
N ILE A 499 11.20 -38.34 -15.26
CA ILE A 499 11.79 -37.88 -14.00
C ILE A 499 12.82 -38.89 -13.49
N ASN A 500 12.49 -40.19 -13.49
CA ASN A 500 13.41 -41.24 -13.06
C ASN A 500 14.64 -41.35 -13.96
N LYS A 501 14.50 -41.23 -15.29
CA LYS A 501 15.64 -41.18 -16.22
C LYS A 501 16.54 -39.98 -15.94
N VAL A 502 15.96 -38.79 -15.74
CA VAL A 502 16.73 -37.59 -15.42
C VAL A 502 17.40 -37.73 -14.05
N ARG A 503 16.73 -38.28 -13.03
CA ARG A 503 17.32 -38.62 -11.72
C ARG A 503 18.53 -39.54 -11.86
N ASN A 504 18.42 -40.58 -12.67
CA ASN A 504 19.53 -41.51 -12.91
C ASN A 504 20.70 -40.79 -13.60
N PHE A 505 20.43 -39.97 -14.62
CA PHE A 505 21.48 -39.20 -15.30
C PHE A 505 22.27 -38.30 -14.33
N PHE A 506 21.58 -37.60 -13.42
CA PHE A 506 22.25 -36.80 -12.38
C PHE A 506 23.00 -37.64 -11.33
N LYS A 507 22.52 -38.84 -11.00
CA LYS A 507 23.30 -39.78 -10.15
C LYS A 507 24.63 -40.14 -10.81
N TYR A 508 24.61 -40.46 -12.10
CA TYR A 508 25.82 -40.82 -12.84
C TYR A 508 26.82 -39.66 -12.95
N LEU A 509 26.35 -38.43 -13.17
CA LEU A 509 27.22 -37.24 -13.17
C LEU A 509 27.89 -37.02 -11.81
N ASN A 510 27.15 -37.13 -10.71
CA ASN A 510 27.73 -36.94 -9.37
C ASN A 510 28.73 -38.03 -8.95
N THR A 511 28.66 -39.23 -9.53
CA THR A 511 29.65 -40.30 -9.30
C THR A 511 30.93 -40.17 -10.13
N PHE A 512 30.92 -39.39 -11.21
CA PHE A 512 32.08 -39.21 -12.09
C PHE A 512 32.90 -37.94 -11.78
N PHE A 513 32.35 -36.98 -11.04
CA PHE A 513 32.97 -35.68 -10.75
C PHE A 513 33.25 -35.44 -9.25
N ASN A 514 33.05 -36.43 -8.38
CA ASN A 514 33.45 -36.38 -6.97
C ASN A 514 34.71 -37.20 -6.70
#